data_AF-A0A918N2P8-F1
#
_entry.id   AF-A0A918N2P8-F1
#
_cell.length_a   1.000
_cell.length_b   1.000
_cell.length_c   1.000
_cell.angle_alpha   90.00
_cell.angle_beta   90.00
_cell.angle_gamma   90.00
#
_symmetry.space_group_name_H-M   'P 1'
#
loop_
_entity.id
_entity.type
_entity.pdbx_description
1 polymer ?
#
loop_
_entity_poly.entity_id
_entity_poly.type
_entity_poly.pdbx_seq_one_letter_code
_entity_poly.pdbx_strand_id
1 'polypeptide(L)'
;MNLLLVAAAKKLAKDQDIIDSYWRYQQREQNWFFSPNPNLDQATSRPSSLNNWNSWDRLSVKQKMTLSTLAGFKNDATNIIRNTAHLSKLKNALSSKWRNDLYSIFWANEGDGKLWLCNVFIGDAIYLYNGNNFISGNKHYFDPYQIYSGQSFLRKRNSYKEVKAGDIVVFKYGGSAKHVEIITEVQKNRFADDGFCSIGAGRGGKKSDLGTVKCDSHNWYIGGRRELEDKGNIYFYI
;
A
#
# COMPACT_ATOMS: atom_id res chain seq x y z
N MET A 1 10.40 5.60 -20.34
CA MET A 1 9.78 6.37 -19.22
C MET A 1 8.51 5.63 -18.86
N ASN A 2 8.37 5.14 -17.63
CA ASN A 2 7.22 4.30 -17.28
C ASN A 2 6.11 5.14 -16.65
N LEU A 3 5.50 6.00 -17.48
CA LEU A 3 4.41 6.88 -17.05
C LEU A 3 3.15 6.10 -16.62
N LEU A 4 3.02 4.85 -17.08
CA LEU A 4 1.91 3.97 -16.72
C LEU A 4 1.99 3.54 -15.25
N LEU A 5 3.17 3.21 -14.72
CA LEU A 5 3.33 2.95 -13.28
C LEU A 5 3.03 4.19 -12.44
N VAL A 6 3.45 5.38 -12.90
CA VAL A 6 3.11 6.64 -12.23
C VAL A 6 1.59 6.87 -12.23
N ALA A 7 0.91 6.59 -13.36
CA ALA A 7 -0.54 6.69 -13.46
C ALA A 7 -1.24 5.68 -12.53
N ALA A 8 -0.76 4.45 -12.45
CA ALA A 8 -1.28 3.43 -11.54
C ALA A 8 -1.12 3.85 -10.07
N ALA A 9 0.05 4.36 -9.68
CA ALA A 9 0.30 4.87 -8.34
C ALA A 9 -0.62 6.06 -8.00
N LYS A 10 -0.82 7.00 -8.94
CA LYS A 10 -1.76 8.13 -8.76
C LYS A 10 -3.21 7.66 -8.70
N LYS A 11 -3.60 6.62 -9.45
CA LYS A 11 -4.93 6.00 -9.36
C LYS A 11 -5.15 5.35 -8.00
N LEU A 12 -4.19 4.55 -7.55
CA LEU A 12 -4.20 3.92 -6.22
C LEU A 12 -4.33 4.95 -5.10
N ALA A 13 -3.57 6.05 -5.16
CA ALA A 13 -3.64 7.13 -4.18
C ALA A 13 -4.98 7.87 -4.13
N LYS A 14 -5.77 7.84 -5.20
CA LYS A 14 -7.12 8.42 -5.25
C LYS A 14 -8.20 7.44 -4.78
N ASP A 15 -7.88 6.15 -4.67
CA ASP A 15 -8.80 5.11 -4.27
C ASP A 15 -8.99 5.13 -2.75
N GLN A 16 -10.04 5.81 -2.29
CA GLN A 16 -10.29 6.01 -0.86
C GLN A 16 -10.55 4.69 -0.13
N ASP A 17 -11.17 3.69 -0.76
CA ASP A 17 -11.42 2.40 -0.12
C ASP A 17 -10.10 1.71 0.26
N ILE A 18 -9.12 1.77 -0.64
CA ILE A 18 -7.79 1.20 -0.41
C ILE A 18 -7.01 2.06 0.58
N ILE A 19 -6.87 3.37 0.35
CA ILE A 19 -6.04 4.25 1.18
C ILE A 19 -6.58 4.38 2.62
N ASP A 20 -7.90 4.37 2.81
CA ASP A 20 -8.47 4.35 4.16
C ASP A 20 -8.26 3.00 4.84
N SER A 21 -8.36 1.89 4.12
CA SER A 21 -8.09 0.57 4.69
C SER A 21 -6.62 0.43 5.14
N TYR A 22 -5.69 0.98 4.36
CA TYR A 22 -4.27 1.10 4.70
C TYR A 22 -4.09 1.85 6.01
N TRP A 23 -4.69 3.04 6.11
CA TRP A 23 -4.60 3.85 7.32
C TRP A 23 -5.15 3.12 8.55
N ARG A 24 -6.36 2.57 8.45
CA ARG A 24 -7.02 1.86 9.56
C ARG A 24 -6.20 0.63 10.01
N TYR A 25 -5.62 -0.08 9.06
CA TYR A 25 -4.70 -1.19 9.34
C TYR A 25 -3.43 -0.71 10.08
N GLN A 26 -2.82 0.38 9.61
CA GLN A 26 -1.65 0.98 10.26
C GLN A 26 -1.96 1.45 11.70
N GLN A 27 -3.16 1.98 11.94
CA GLN A 27 -3.63 2.43 13.25
C GLN A 27 -4.11 1.28 14.16
N ARG A 28 -4.08 0.03 13.68
CA ARG A 28 -4.63 -1.15 14.37
C ARG A 28 -6.13 -1.04 14.70
N GLU A 29 -6.85 -0.17 14.00
CA GLU A 29 -8.33 -0.10 14.07
C GLU A 29 -8.98 -1.35 13.42
N GLN A 30 -8.25 -1.98 12.50
CA GLN A 30 -8.57 -3.26 11.90
C GLN A 30 -7.30 -4.06 11.65
N ASN A 31 -7.43 -5.38 11.53
CA ASN A 31 -6.30 -6.30 11.35
C ASN A 31 -6.13 -6.77 9.89
N TRP A 32 -6.79 -6.11 8.95
CA TRP A 32 -6.71 -6.37 7.53
C TRP A 32 -6.64 -5.07 6.73
N PHE A 33 -6.20 -5.11 5.48
CA PHE A 33 -6.30 -3.99 4.53
C PHE A 33 -6.82 -4.48 3.18
N PHE A 34 -7.31 -3.58 2.33
CA PHE A 34 -7.71 -3.94 0.96
C PHE A 34 -6.53 -3.90 0.01
N SER A 35 -6.47 -4.90 -0.88
CA SER A 35 -5.55 -4.94 -2.01
C SER A 35 -6.28 -5.48 -3.25
N PRO A 36 -5.95 -5.01 -4.47
CA PRO A 36 -6.43 -5.61 -5.71
C PRO A 36 -5.69 -6.92 -6.05
N ASN A 37 -4.60 -7.25 -5.35
CA ASN A 37 -3.78 -8.42 -5.65
C ASN A 37 -4.27 -9.68 -4.93
N PRO A 38 -4.81 -10.68 -5.66
CA PRO A 38 -5.31 -11.92 -5.06
C PRO A 38 -4.19 -12.86 -4.60
N ASN A 39 -2.95 -12.64 -5.02
CA ASN A 39 -1.86 -13.59 -4.82
C ASN A 39 -1.15 -13.43 -3.46
N LEU A 40 -1.58 -12.47 -2.65
CA LEU A 40 -1.03 -12.20 -1.34
C LEU A 40 -1.42 -13.27 -0.32
N ASP A 41 -0.57 -13.49 0.68
CA ASP A 41 -0.92 -14.40 1.77
C ASP A 41 -2.19 -13.95 2.48
N GLN A 42 -2.99 -14.92 2.94
CA GLN A 42 -4.25 -14.71 3.63
C GLN A 42 -5.31 -13.91 2.85
N ALA A 43 -5.13 -13.65 1.55
CA ALA A 43 -6.08 -12.90 0.72
C ALA A 43 -7.48 -13.54 0.77
N THR A 44 -8.47 -12.72 1.12
CA THR A 44 -9.86 -13.15 1.28
C THR A 44 -10.74 -12.37 0.32
N SER A 45 -11.47 -13.10 -0.53
CA SER A 45 -12.41 -12.51 -1.46
C SER A 45 -13.73 -12.15 -0.79
N ARG A 46 -14.39 -11.14 -1.36
CA ARG A 46 -15.77 -10.78 -1.05
C ARG A 46 -16.68 -12.02 -1.23
N PRO A 47 -17.58 -12.33 -0.28
CA PRO A 47 -18.56 -13.39 -0.49
C PRO A 47 -19.58 -13.03 -1.56
N SER A 48 -20.05 -14.03 -2.31
CA SER A 48 -21.00 -13.82 -3.41
C SER A 48 -22.36 -13.31 -2.96
N SER A 49 -22.79 -13.65 -1.74
CA SER A 49 -24.07 -13.20 -1.18
C SER A 49 -24.11 -13.28 0.34
N LEU A 50 -25.01 -12.50 0.94
CA LEU A 50 -25.39 -12.56 2.35
C LEU A 50 -26.90 -12.28 2.44
N ASN A 51 -27.72 -13.33 2.50
CA ASN A 51 -29.19 -13.20 2.42
C ASN A 51 -29.86 -13.35 3.79
N ASN A 52 -29.31 -14.18 4.66
CA ASN A 52 -29.85 -14.52 5.98
C ASN A 52 -28.73 -14.96 6.93
N TRP A 53 -29.09 -15.25 8.19
CA TRP A 53 -28.12 -15.73 9.18
C TRP A 53 -27.50 -17.08 8.84
N ASN A 54 -28.16 -17.95 8.09
CA ASN A 54 -27.54 -19.20 7.63
C ASN A 54 -26.42 -18.93 6.61
N SER A 55 -26.59 -17.95 5.70
CA SER A 55 -25.51 -17.52 4.81
C SER A 55 -24.38 -16.82 5.56
N TRP A 56 -24.68 -16.09 6.64
CA TRP A 56 -23.67 -15.55 7.54
C TRP A 56 -22.83 -16.66 8.19
N ASP A 57 -23.48 -17.70 8.72
CA ASP A 57 -22.80 -18.78 9.43
C ASP A 57 -21.79 -19.53 8.54
N ARG A 58 -22.08 -19.62 7.24
CA ARG A 58 -21.21 -20.24 6.21
C ARG A 58 -20.02 -19.39 5.78
N LEU A 59 -19.99 -18.10 6.12
CA LEU A 59 -18.84 -17.25 5.81
C LEU A 59 -17.60 -17.71 6.57
N SER A 60 -16.43 -17.57 5.93
CA SER A 60 -15.16 -17.79 6.62
C SER A 60 -14.98 -16.77 7.74
N VAL A 61 -14.13 -17.10 8.72
CA VAL A 61 -13.84 -16.18 9.84
C VAL A 61 -13.41 -14.81 9.32
N LYS A 62 -12.49 -14.77 8.35
CA LYS A 62 -12.02 -13.52 7.75
C LYS A 62 -13.11 -12.75 7.02
N GLN A 63 -14.00 -13.42 6.29
CA GLN A 63 -15.14 -12.76 5.65
C GLN A 63 -16.07 -12.13 6.69
N LYS A 64 -16.33 -12.83 7.79
CA LYS A 64 -17.10 -12.29 8.93
C LYS A 64 -16.39 -11.07 9.53
N MET A 65 -15.08 -11.14 9.78
CA MET A 65 -14.30 -10.03 10.33
C MET A 65 -14.33 -8.80 9.41
N THR A 66 -14.04 -8.97 8.12
CA THR A 66 -14.07 -7.88 7.14
C THR A 66 -15.45 -7.23 7.06
N LEU A 67 -16.52 -8.01 6.91
CA LEU A 67 -17.88 -7.47 6.87
C LEU A 67 -18.30 -6.79 8.17
N SER A 68 -17.90 -7.33 9.31
CA SER A 68 -18.19 -6.74 10.61
C SER A 68 -17.57 -5.35 10.71
N THR A 69 -16.27 -5.22 10.42
CA THR A 69 -15.57 -3.94 10.43
C THR A 69 -16.19 -2.94 9.45
N LEU A 70 -16.49 -3.36 8.21
CA LEU A 70 -17.14 -2.48 7.21
C LEU A 70 -18.54 -2.01 7.64
N ALA A 71 -19.28 -2.86 8.35
CA ALA A 71 -20.60 -2.55 8.88
C ALA A 71 -20.56 -1.68 10.16
N GLY A 72 -19.37 -1.34 10.66
CA GLY A 72 -19.18 -0.54 11.88
C GLY A 72 -19.31 -1.35 13.17
N PHE A 73 -19.19 -2.68 13.09
CA PHE A 73 -19.08 -3.57 14.23
C PHE A 73 -17.61 -3.78 14.62
N LYS A 74 -17.38 -4.43 15.77
CA LYS A 74 -16.03 -4.84 16.17
C LYS A 74 -15.48 -5.86 15.18
N ASN A 75 -14.15 -5.87 15.01
CA ASN A 75 -13.46 -6.77 14.09
C ASN A 75 -13.64 -8.25 14.43
N ASP A 76 -13.81 -8.58 15.71
CA ASP A 76 -14.07 -9.93 16.23
C ASP A 76 -15.54 -10.39 16.10
N ALA A 77 -16.41 -9.54 15.52
CA ALA A 77 -17.84 -9.79 15.36
C ALA A 77 -18.63 -10.01 16.68
N THR A 78 -18.03 -9.73 17.85
CA THR A 78 -18.62 -10.06 19.16
C THR A 78 -19.86 -9.23 19.50
N ASN A 79 -20.01 -8.04 18.89
CA ASN A 79 -21.15 -7.15 19.10
C ASN A 79 -22.27 -7.32 18.07
N ILE A 80 -22.29 -8.42 17.31
CA ILE A 80 -23.35 -8.72 16.35
C ILE A 80 -24.50 -9.48 17.04
N ILE A 81 -25.67 -8.87 17.05
CA ILE A 81 -26.93 -9.47 17.52
C ILE A 81 -27.67 -10.07 16.33
N ARG A 82 -28.21 -11.29 16.46
CA ARG A 82 -28.93 -11.99 15.38
C ARG A 82 -30.34 -11.43 15.15
N ASN A 83 -30.44 -10.19 14.67
CA ASN A 83 -31.69 -9.50 14.36
C ASN A 83 -31.68 -8.87 12.94
N THR A 84 -32.84 -8.43 12.46
CA THR A 84 -32.97 -7.85 11.12
C THR A 84 -32.11 -6.60 10.92
N ALA A 85 -31.97 -5.76 11.95
CA ALA A 85 -31.20 -4.51 11.86
C ALA A 85 -29.69 -4.76 11.61
N HIS A 86 -29.09 -5.69 12.34
CA HIS A 86 -27.68 -6.04 12.16
C HIS A 86 -27.44 -6.76 10.83
N LEU A 87 -28.33 -7.67 10.44
CA LEU A 87 -28.25 -8.33 9.14
C LEU A 87 -28.31 -7.30 8.00
N SER A 88 -29.18 -6.29 8.09
CA SER A 88 -29.27 -5.22 7.10
C SER A 88 -27.99 -4.38 7.02
N LYS A 89 -27.33 -4.07 8.16
CA LYS A 89 -26.03 -3.39 8.17
C LYS A 89 -24.95 -4.22 7.47
N LEU A 90 -24.90 -5.53 7.73
CA LEU A 90 -23.93 -6.43 7.09
C LEU A 90 -24.18 -6.55 5.58
N LYS A 91 -25.44 -6.66 5.16
CA LYS A 91 -25.83 -6.63 3.74
C LYS A 91 -25.40 -5.34 3.05
N ASN A 92 -25.68 -4.20 3.68
CA ASN A 92 -25.29 -2.89 3.16
C ASN A 92 -23.75 -2.78 3.05
N ALA A 93 -23.00 -3.24 4.05
CA ALA A 93 -21.54 -3.27 3.99
C ALA A 93 -21.03 -4.15 2.84
N LEU A 94 -21.61 -5.34 2.63
CA LEU A 94 -21.28 -6.21 1.51
C LEU A 94 -21.53 -5.50 0.17
N SER A 95 -22.68 -4.85 0.00
CA SER A 95 -23.09 -4.28 -1.29
C SER A 95 -22.44 -2.94 -1.62
N SER A 96 -22.13 -2.12 -0.61
CA SER A 96 -21.70 -0.72 -0.82
C SER A 96 -20.26 -0.42 -0.40
N LYS A 97 -19.62 -1.28 0.40
CA LYS A 97 -18.29 -0.99 0.97
C LYS A 97 -17.21 -2.03 0.65
N TRP A 98 -17.59 -3.24 0.25
CA TRP A 98 -16.64 -4.24 -0.24
C TRP A 98 -16.77 -4.34 -1.75
N ARG A 99 -15.82 -3.78 -2.50
CA ARG A 99 -15.80 -3.89 -3.95
C ARG A 99 -15.43 -5.30 -4.41
N ASN A 100 -15.90 -5.71 -5.59
CA ASN A 100 -15.66 -7.05 -6.13
C ASN A 100 -14.21 -7.28 -6.57
N ASP A 101 -13.47 -6.21 -6.86
CA ASP A 101 -12.07 -6.24 -7.30
C ASP A 101 -11.07 -6.15 -6.13
N LEU A 102 -11.55 -6.14 -4.88
CA LEU A 102 -10.71 -6.00 -3.69
C LEU A 102 -10.76 -7.23 -2.79
N TYR A 103 -9.58 -7.61 -2.31
CA TYR A 103 -9.35 -8.67 -1.35
C TYR A 103 -8.98 -8.07 0.00
N SER A 104 -9.55 -8.59 1.08
CA SER A 104 -9.07 -8.26 2.42
C SER A 104 -7.86 -9.13 2.77
N ILE A 105 -6.76 -8.47 3.13
CA ILE A 105 -5.45 -9.07 3.39
C ILE A 105 -5.16 -9.01 4.89
N PHE A 106 -4.97 -10.16 5.53
CA PHE A 106 -4.77 -10.28 6.98
C PHE A 106 -3.30 -10.58 7.28
N TRP A 107 -2.45 -9.55 7.30
CA TRP A 107 -0.99 -9.68 7.49
C TRP A 107 -0.50 -9.35 8.89
N ALA A 108 -1.37 -8.93 9.81
CA ALA A 108 -0.93 -8.56 11.15
C ALA A 108 -0.36 -9.80 11.87
N ASN A 109 0.95 -9.83 12.06
CA ASN A 109 1.60 -10.69 13.06
C ASN A 109 1.44 -10.03 14.44
N GLU A 110 1.37 -10.81 15.50
CA GLU A 110 1.09 -10.40 16.90
C GLU A 110 2.10 -9.42 17.54
N GLY A 111 3.05 -8.87 16.78
CA GLY A 111 4.07 -7.95 17.29
C GLY A 111 3.67 -6.47 17.26
N ASP A 112 4.36 -5.64 18.05
CA ASP A 112 4.18 -4.18 18.15
C ASP A 112 4.84 -3.36 17.04
N GLY A 113 5.44 -4.03 16.04
CA GLY A 113 6.03 -3.36 14.88
C GLY A 113 5.01 -2.52 14.13
N LYS A 114 5.37 -1.28 13.77
CA LYS A 114 4.60 -0.50 12.78
C LYS A 114 4.49 -1.34 11.51
N LEU A 115 3.28 -1.58 11.05
CA LEU A 115 3.00 -2.25 9.80
C LEU A 115 3.44 -1.30 8.68
N TRP A 116 4.64 -1.52 8.15
CA TRP A 116 5.18 -0.70 7.07
C TRP A 116 4.31 -0.91 5.84
N LEU A 117 3.67 0.16 5.37
CA LEU A 117 2.77 0.13 4.22
C LEU A 117 3.42 0.63 2.93
N CYS A 118 4.69 1.06 3.00
CA CYS A 118 5.41 1.54 1.82
C CYS A 118 5.50 0.44 0.77
N ASN A 119 5.95 -0.76 1.13
CA ASN A 119 5.96 -1.92 0.24
C ASN A 119 4.56 -2.32 -0.24
N VAL A 120 3.54 -2.20 0.61
CA VAL A 120 2.14 -2.48 0.22
C VAL A 120 1.69 -1.57 -0.91
N PHE A 121 1.92 -0.26 -0.77
CA PHE A 121 1.56 0.70 -1.82
C PHE A 121 2.31 0.46 -3.12
N ILE A 122 3.61 0.18 -3.06
CA ILE A 122 4.41 -0.11 -4.26
C ILE A 122 3.92 -1.39 -4.94
N GLY A 123 3.69 -2.45 -4.15
CA GLY A 123 3.21 -3.73 -4.66
C GLY A 123 1.86 -3.62 -5.36
N ASP A 124 0.90 -2.94 -4.75
CA ASP A 124 -0.41 -2.70 -5.35
C ASP A 124 -0.31 -1.80 -6.59
N ALA A 125 0.55 -0.78 -6.59
CA ALA A 125 0.76 0.07 -7.76
C ALA A 125 1.36 -0.71 -8.94
N ILE A 126 2.31 -1.62 -8.68
CA ILE A 126 2.89 -2.51 -9.70
C ILE A 126 1.83 -3.49 -10.21
N TYR A 127 1.06 -4.10 -9.31
CA TYR A 127 -0.01 -5.01 -9.69
C TYR A 127 -1.06 -4.32 -10.57
N LEU A 128 -1.47 -3.09 -10.22
CA LEU A 128 -2.39 -2.29 -11.04
C LEU A 128 -1.78 -1.84 -12.37
N TYR A 129 -0.46 -1.69 -12.44
CA TYR A 129 0.24 -1.29 -13.66
C TYR A 129 0.24 -2.41 -14.72
N ASN A 130 0.57 -3.65 -14.33
CA ASN A 130 0.77 -4.72 -15.31
C ASN A 130 0.40 -6.14 -14.84
N GLY A 131 -0.26 -6.27 -13.68
CA GLY A 131 -0.62 -7.58 -13.11
C GLY A 131 0.56 -8.39 -12.57
N ASN A 132 1.77 -7.81 -12.52
CA ASN A 132 2.94 -8.54 -12.01
C ASN A 132 2.83 -8.79 -10.51
N ASN A 133 3.21 -10.01 -10.13
CA ASN A 133 3.32 -10.43 -8.74
C ASN A 133 4.63 -9.93 -8.14
N PHE A 134 4.60 -8.74 -7.55
CA PHE A 134 5.71 -8.16 -6.80
C PHE A 134 5.85 -8.74 -5.37
N ILE A 135 5.73 -10.06 -5.24
CA ILE A 135 5.66 -10.75 -3.94
C ILE A 135 6.90 -11.61 -3.70
N SER A 136 7.33 -11.70 -2.44
CA SER A 136 8.41 -12.59 -2.00
C SER A 136 7.90 -14.01 -1.73
N GLY A 137 8.78 -14.93 -1.32
CA GLY A 137 8.44 -16.35 -1.13
C GLY A 137 7.33 -16.63 -0.12
N ASN A 138 7.12 -15.75 0.87
CA ASN A 138 6.02 -15.83 1.83
C ASN A 138 4.71 -15.18 1.33
N LYS A 139 4.65 -14.80 0.05
CA LYS A 139 3.52 -14.08 -0.58
C LYS A 139 3.19 -12.72 0.06
N HIS A 140 4.14 -12.09 0.73
CA HIS A 140 4.08 -10.68 1.08
C HIS A 140 4.81 -9.84 0.03
N TYR A 141 4.47 -8.56 -0.08
CA TYR A 141 5.24 -7.63 -0.93
C TYR A 141 6.66 -7.46 -0.42
N PHE A 142 7.62 -7.42 -1.34
CA PHE A 142 9.03 -7.21 -1.00
C PHE A 142 9.20 -5.95 -0.15
N ASP A 143 9.79 -6.10 1.04
CA ASP A 143 10.08 -4.98 1.91
C ASP A 143 11.26 -4.14 1.36
N PRO A 144 11.49 -2.91 1.85
CA PRO A 144 12.57 -2.05 1.36
C PRO A 144 13.97 -2.70 1.40
N TYR A 145 14.24 -3.56 2.38
CA TYR A 145 15.52 -4.26 2.50
C TYR A 145 15.65 -5.38 1.45
N GLN A 146 14.59 -6.14 1.21
CA GLN A 146 14.56 -7.15 0.16
C GLN A 146 14.72 -6.52 -1.23
N ILE A 147 14.11 -5.35 -1.47
CA ILE A 147 14.31 -4.60 -2.72
C ILE A 147 15.77 -4.17 -2.84
N TYR A 148 16.31 -3.54 -1.79
CA TYR A 148 17.69 -3.07 -1.76
C TYR A 148 18.71 -4.19 -2.03
N SER A 149 18.50 -5.37 -1.43
CA SER A 149 19.37 -6.53 -1.57
C SER A 149 19.17 -7.30 -2.89
N GLY A 150 18.29 -6.85 -3.78
CA GLY A 150 18.10 -7.45 -5.10
C GLY A 150 17.30 -8.75 -5.09
N GLN A 151 16.49 -8.99 -4.06
CA GLN A 151 15.65 -10.20 -3.98
C GLN A 151 14.38 -10.12 -4.85
N SER A 152 14.02 -8.92 -5.30
CA SER A 152 12.91 -8.70 -6.23
C SER A 152 13.36 -8.73 -7.69
N PHE A 153 12.42 -8.77 -8.64
CA PHE A 153 12.73 -8.67 -10.08
C PHE A 153 13.18 -7.28 -10.54
N LEU A 154 13.10 -6.26 -9.66
CA LEU A 154 13.46 -4.89 -10.02
C LEU A 154 14.96 -4.78 -10.31
N ARG A 155 15.29 -4.05 -11.36
CA ARG A 155 16.67 -3.83 -11.80
C ARG A 155 17.20 -2.55 -11.21
N LYS A 156 18.36 -2.62 -10.56
CA LYS A 156 19.04 -1.45 -10.01
C LYS A 156 19.55 -0.53 -11.14
N ARG A 157 19.41 0.79 -10.98
CA ARG A 157 20.07 1.79 -11.83
C ARG A 157 21.56 1.84 -11.51
N ASN A 158 22.39 2.01 -12.54
CA ASN A 158 23.85 2.13 -12.35
C ASN A 158 24.24 3.54 -11.89
N SER A 159 23.42 4.54 -12.21
CA SER A 159 23.66 5.94 -11.87
C SER A 159 22.36 6.68 -11.59
N TYR A 160 22.40 7.63 -10.66
CA TYR A 160 21.28 8.55 -10.41
C TYR A 160 20.93 9.41 -11.64
N LYS A 161 21.89 9.60 -12.56
CA LYS A 161 21.68 10.35 -13.81
C LYS A 161 20.73 9.66 -14.78
N GLU A 162 20.47 8.37 -14.58
CA GLU A 162 19.56 7.56 -15.40
C GLU A 162 18.13 7.52 -14.86
N VAL A 163 17.91 8.12 -13.67
CA VAL A 163 16.64 8.09 -12.96
C VAL A 163 15.56 8.80 -13.78
N LYS A 164 14.38 8.17 -13.83
CA LYS A 164 13.23 8.66 -14.60
C LYS A 164 11.94 8.52 -13.78
N ALA A 165 10.91 9.26 -14.18
CA ALA A 165 9.56 9.01 -13.70
C ALA A 165 9.14 7.54 -13.98
N GLY A 166 8.59 6.90 -12.95
CA GLY A 166 8.27 5.47 -12.91
C GLY A 166 9.37 4.59 -12.31
N ASP A 167 10.55 5.14 -12.02
CA ASP A 167 11.54 4.41 -11.22
C ASP A 167 11.10 4.35 -9.75
N ILE A 168 11.64 3.40 -9.01
CA ILE A 168 11.38 3.17 -7.59
C ILE A 168 12.62 3.59 -6.81
N VAL A 169 12.45 4.46 -5.82
CA VAL A 169 13.53 4.86 -4.91
C VAL A 169 13.40 4.12 -3.59
N VAL A 170 14.50 3.55 -3.12
CA VAL A 170 14.66 2.99 -1.78
C VAL A 170 15.49 3.96 -0.95
N PHE A 171 14.94 4.42 0.17
CA PHE A 171 15.61 5.33 1.10
C PHE A 171 16.31 4.54 2.20
N LYS A 172 17.60 4.83 2.42
CA LYS A 172 18.37 4.31 3.55
C LYS A 172 18.40 5.31 4.70
N TYR A 173 18.12 4.83 5.92
CA TYR A 173 18.29 5.58 7.17
C TYR A 173 19.19 4.78 8.13
N GLY A 174 20.22 5.42 8.67
CA GLY A 174 21.17 4.77 9.58
C GLY A 174 21.81 3.51 8.98
N GLY A 175 22.14 3.55 7.69
CA GLY A 175 22.75 2.43 6.96
C GLY A 175 21.78 1.34 6.48
N SER A 176 20.51 1.36 6.89
CA SER A 176 19.51 0.34 6.54
C SER A 176 18.45 0.87 5.58
N ALA A 177 18.02 0.06 4.60
CA ALA A 177 16.86 0.38 3.78
C ALA A 177 15.58 0.31 4.63
N LYS A 178 14.82 1.40 4.65
CA LYS A 178 13.66 1.55 5.56
C LYS A 178 12.37 1.96 4.86
N HIS A 179 12.46 2.52 3.66
CA HIS A 179 11.31 3.10 2.98
C HIS A 179 11.46 3.04 1.47
N VAL A 180 10.35 3.02 0.76
CA VAL A 180 10.31 2.92 -0.70
C VAL A 180 9.18 3.76 -1.29
N GLU A 181 9.43 4.43 -2.41
CA GLU A 181 8.47 5.28 -3.13
C GLU A 181 8.63 5.14 -4.66
N ILE A 182 7.58 5.44 -5.42
CA ILE A 182 7.64 5.59 -6.89
C ILE A 182 7.97 7.03 -7.21
N ILE A 183 8.96 7.26 -8.07
CA ILE A 183 9.31 8.57 -8.60
C ILE A 183 8.25 9.00 -9.61
N THR A 184 7.61 10.14 -9.35
CA THR A 184 6.57 10.70 -10.22
C THR A 184 7.13 11.71 -11.21
N GLU A 185 8.23 12.38 -10.87
CA GLU A 185 8.86 13.42 -11.67
C GLU A 185 10.33 13.58 -11.27
N VAL A 186 11.19 13.91 -12.23
CA VAL A 186 12.59 14.27 -11.99
C VAL A 186 12.72 15.76 -12.27
N GLN A 187 13.26 16.50 -11.30
CA GLN A 187 13.38 17.96 -11.34
C GLN A 187 14.82 18.33 -11.64
N LYS A 188 15.05 18.99 -12.78
CA LYS A 188 16.36 19.51 -13.14
C LYS A 188 16.51 20.92 -12.62
N ASN A 189 17.49 21.15 -11.75
CA ASN A 189 17.71 22.45 -11.13
C ASN A 189 18.96 23.10 -11.74
N ARG A 190 18.84 24.38 -12.12
CA ARG A 190 19.96 25.14 -12.69
C ARG A 190 20.92 25.66 -11.62
N PHE A 191 20.42 25.89 -10.41
CA PHE A 191 21.11 26.59 -9.32
C PHE A 191 21.13 25.80 -8.01
N ALA A 192 20.73 24.53 -8.05
CA ALA A 192 20.70 23.60 -6.92
C ALA A 192 20.91 22.18 -7.46
N ASP A 193 21.07 21.20 -6.56
CA ASP A 193 21.16 19.80 -6.96
C ASP A 193 19.85 19.31 -7.59
N ASP A 194 19.96 18.40 -8.56
CA ASP A 194 18.78 17.81 -9.20
C ASP A 194 18.00 16.98 -8.17
N GLY A 195 16.67 17.16 -8.17
CA GLY A 195 15.77 16.52 -7.22
C GLY A 195 14.72 15.65 -7.89
N PHE A 196 13.80 15.11 -7.10
CA PHE A 196 12.65 14.37 -7.64
C PHE A 196 11.40 14.49 -6.77
N CYS A 197 10.24 14.30 -7.43
CA CYS A 197 8.97 14.07 -6.76
C CYS A 197 8.67 12.57 -6.70
N SER A 198 8.06 12.14 -5.60
CA SER A 198 7.76 10.73 -5.35
C SER A 198 6.45 10.53 -4.61
N ILE A 199 5.86 9.34 -4.75
CA ILE A 199 4.57 8.94 -4.17
C ILE A 199 4.70 7.59 -3.46
N GLY A 200 4.02 7.42 -2.33
CA GLY A 200 4.04 6.18 -1.55
C GLY A 200 3.15 6.24 -0.32
N ALA A 201 3.21 5.18 0.49
CA ALA A 201 2.58 5.10 1.81
C ALA A 201 3.64 4.94 2.91
N GLY A 202 3.42 5.42 4.13
CA GLY A 202 4.33 5.15 5.26
C GLY A 202 5.29 6.28 5.66
N ARG A 203 5.04 7.53 5.27
CA ARG A 203 5.89 8.70 5.59
C ARG A 203 5.79 9.23 7.05
N GLY A 204 5.47 8.37 8.02
CA GLY A 204 5.69 8.74 9.44
C GLY A 204 4.56 9.47 10.18
N GLY A 205 3.28 9.13 9.93
CA GLY A 205 2.29 9.16 11.02
C GLY A 205 1.03 10.01 10.86
N LYS A 206 0.73 10.57 9.68
CA LYS A 206 -0.57 11.23 9.40
C LYS A 206 -1.27 10.59 8.21
N LYS A 207 -2.61 10.48 8.29
CA LYS A 207 -3.44 9.99 7.19
C LYS A 207 -3.25 10.81 5.92
N SER A 208 -3.13 12.12 6.07
CA SER A 208 -2.97 13.08 4.97
C SER A 208 -1.70 12.91 4.14
N ASP A 209 -0.71 12.14 4.60
CA ASP A 209 0.53 11.90 3.84
C ASP A 209 0.48 10.62 2.99
N LEU A 210 -0.48 9.72 3.22
CA LEU A 210 -0.65 8.49 2.44
C LEU A 210 -1.06 8.80 1.00
N GLY A 211 -0.33 8.27 0.02
CA GLY A 211 -0.63 8.47 -1.39
C GLY A 211 -0.37 9.89 -1.91
N THR A 212 0.22 10.78 -1.11
CA THR A 212 0.54 12.13 -1.59
C THR A 212 1.82 12.16 -2.41
N VAL A 213 1.96 13.12 -3.32
CA VAL A 213 3.25 13.40 -3.97
C VAL A 213 4.05 14.34 -3.08
N LYS A 214 5.33 14.04 -2.87
CA LYS A 214 6.28 14.93 -2.18
C LYS A 214 7.47 15.14 -3.10
N CYS A 215 7.79 16.40 -3.31
CA CYS A 215 8.95 16.82 -4.08
C CYS A 215 10.11 17.13 -3.16
N ASP A 216 11.29 17.20 -3.74
CA ASP A 216 12.40 17.85 -3.08
C ASP A 216 12.00 19.29 -2.74
N SER A 217 12.23 19.71 -1.50
CA SER A 217 11.84 21.06 -1.10
C SER A 217 12.76 22.03 -1.85
N HIS A 218 12.19 22.89 -2.70
CA HIS A 218 12.87 24.00 -3.39
C HIS A 218 13.41 25.08 -2.41
N ASN A 219 13.91 24.69 -1.24
CA ASN A 219 14.63 25.58 -0.35
C ASN A 219 16.09 25.55 -0.78
N TRP A 220 16.38 26.41 -1.76
CA TRP A 220 17.62 27.03 -2.26
C TRP A 220 18.98 26.82 -1.54
N TYR A 221 19.10 26.16 -0.39
CA TYR A 221 20.38 25.97 0.32
C TYR A 221 20.56 24.71 1.19
N ILE A 222 19.67 23.70 1.23
CA ILE A 222 19.91 22.56 2.14
C ILE A 222 19.47 21.21 1.56
N GLY A 223 20.47 20.36 1.29
CA GLY A 223 20.47 18.89 1.33
C GLY A 223 19.13 18.22 1.64
N GLY A 224 18.35 17.90 0.60
CA GLY A 224 17.09 17.19 0.71
C GLY A 224 17.23 15.67 0.56
N ARG A 225 16.46 14.88 1.32
CA ARG A 225 16.39 13.41 1.14
C ARG A 225 15.86 12.98 -0.23
N ARG A 226 15.38 13.93 -1.05
CA ARG A 226 14.87 13.74 -2.41
C ARG A 226 15.76 14.38 -3.47
N GLU A 227 17.01 14.63 -3.12
CA GLU A 227 18.09 14.85 -4.09
C GLU A 227 18.42 13.54 -4.81
N LEU A 228 18.75 13.64 -6.10
CA LEU A 228 19.16 12.49 -6.90
C LEU A 228 20.50 11.91 -6.45
N GLU A 229 21.41 12.77 -6.00
CA GLU A 229 22.78 12.38 -5.62
C GLU A 229 22.89 11.98 -4.13
N ASP A 230 21.81 12.03 -3.35
CA ASP A 230 21.83 11.61 -1.95
C ASP A 230 22.35 10.16 -1.86
N LYS A 231 23.48 9.99 -1.15
CA LYS A 231 24.18 8.71 -0.98
C LYS A 231 23.31 7.64 -0.28
N GLY A 232 22.23 8.04 0.37
CA GLY A 232 21.23 7.16 0.97
C GLY A 232 20.20 6.60 -0.02
N ASN A 233 20.05 7.21 -1.20
CA ASN A 233 19.04 6.83 -2.19
C ASN A 233 19.56 5.80 -3.17
N ILE A 234 18.72 4.80 -3.47
CA ILE A 234 19.01 3.78 -4.47
C ILE A 234 17.81 3.60 -5.37
N TYR A 235 18.07 3.57 -6.66
CA TYR A 235 17.02 3.63 -7.68
C TYR A 235 16.90 2.30 -8.42
N PHE A 236 15.67 1.93 -8.70
CA PHE A 236 15.30 0.69 -9.35
C PHE A 236 14.28 0.94 -10.46
N TYR A 237 14.23 0.06 -11.45
CA TYR A 237 13.23 0.08 -12.51
C TYR A 237 12.67 -1.33 -12.75
N ILE A 238 11.47 -1.38 -13.32
CA ILE A 238 10.86 -2.60 -13.85
C ILE A 238 11.44 -2.90 -15.23
#